data_AF-A0AAF0IMA5-F1
#
_entry.id   AF-A0AAF0IMA5-F1
#
_cell.length_a   1.000
_cell.length_b   1.000
_cell.length_c   1.000
_cell.angle_alpha   90.00
_cell.angle_beta   90.00
_cell.angle_gamma   90.00
#
_symmetry.space_group_name_H-M   'P 1'
#
loop_
_entity.id
_entity.type
_entity.pdbx_description
1 polymer ?
#
loop_
_entity_poly.entity_id
_entity_poly.type
_entity_poly.pdbx_seq_one_letter_code
_entity_poly.pdbx_strand_id
1 'polypeptide(L)'
;MSWDAQARRVRQAQQRLDAKLSAYAQLATEVAVSASPFSTSPAVAVDMSSGTSSTTPDPASLEAEIQALLAQYAEAQAELSTFLNDPALPPTQTQLHTIQRHRELLIELERDFFRTKTHLQHTVSRQQLLGHVKEDINAYRAEHTSETQAYLNERERLDRSQRMMDDTLDQAFATQDAFRAQRAQLQQTLQRITHAAAQIPGLNGILTLISRRRRRDTVIIAVLIGVCVFVLLTVGTRG
;
A
#
# COMPACT_ATOMS: atom_id res chain seq x y z
N MET A 1 22.27 71.68 -11.52
CA MET A 1 21.68 71.02 -10.33
C MET A 1 22.66 71.20 -9.17
N SER A 2 22.21 71.48 -7.95
CA SER A 2 23.12 71.63 -6.81
C SER A 2 23.63 70.26 -6.33
N TRP A 3 24.90 70.20 -5.93
CA TRP A 3 25.54 69.02 -5.32
C TRP A 3 24.65 68.34 -4.26
N ASP A 4 24.03 69.15 -3.40
CA ASP A 4 23.16 68.67 -2.32
C ASP A 4 21.88 67.99 -2.82
N ALA A 5 21.34 68.40 -3.97
CA ALA A 5 20.19 67.74 -4.57
C ALA A 5 20.56 66.33 -5.05
N GLN A 6 21.71 66.18 -5.70
CA GLN A 6 22.19 64.88 -6.19
C GLN A 6 22.60 63.95 -5.03
N ALA A 7 23.28 64.47 -4.01
CA ALA A 7 23.64 63.71 -2.82
C ALA A 7 22.39 63.23 -2.06
N ARG A 8 21.30 64.02 -2.01
CA ARG A 8 20.01 63.58 -1.45
C ARG A 8 19.38 62.45 -2.26
N ARG A 9 19.43 62.52 -3.60
CA ARG A 9 18.91 61.48 -4.49
C ARG A 9 19.64 60.14 -4.29
N VAL A 10 20.98 60.17 -4.17
CA VAL A 10 21.79 58.97 -3.90
C VAL A 10 21.43 58.34 -2.56
N ARG A 11 21.29 59.14 -1.49
CA ARG A 11 20.88 58.64 -0.17
C ARG A 11 19.47 58.06 -0.16
N GLN A 12 18.53 58.67 -0.89
CA GLN A 12 17.16 58.14 -1.02
C GLN A 12 17.14 56.81 -1.77
N ALA A 13 17.92 56.68 -2.84
CA ALA A 13 18.07 55.42 -3.58
C ALA A 13 18.68 54.33 -2.70
N GLN A 14 19.72 54.67 -1.92
CA GLN A 14 20.34 53.77 -0.95
C GLN A 14 19.33 53.27 0.08
N GLN A 15 18.59 54.17 0.74
CA GLN A 15 17.63 53.79 1.78
C GLN A 15 16.53 52.86 1.25
N ARG A 16 16.05 53.08 0.03
CA ARG A 16 15.06 52.21 -0.62
C ARG A 16 15.63 50.82 -0.89
N LEU A 17 16.88 50.77 -1.32
CA LEU A 17 17.57 49.52 -1.61
C LEU A 17 17.84 48.72 -0.32
N ASP A 18 18.30 49.37 0.76
CA ASP A 18 18.50 48.72 2.06
C ASP A 18 17.20 48.14 2.64
N ALA A 19 16.09 48.86 2.48
CA ALA A 19 14.77 48.39 2.90
C ALA A 19 14.32 47.15 2.11
N LYS A 20 14.61 47.10 0.80
CA LYS A 20 14.26 45.96 -0.05
C LYS A 20 15.17 44.76 0.16
N LEU A 21 16.47 44.97 0.39
CA LEU A 21 17.40 43.90 0.73
C LEU A 21 17.08 43.25 2.07
N SER A 22 16.69 44.04 3.09
CA SER A 22 16.29 43.48 4.37
C SER A 22 14.99 42.67 4.27
N ALA A 23 14.01 43.14 3.50
CA ALA A 23 12.80 42.36 3.20
C ALA A 23 13.12 41.05 2.45
N TYR A 24 14.03 41.09 1.48
CA TYR A 24 14.47 39.91 0.74
C TYR A 24 15.24 38.91 1.62
N ALA A 25 16.09 39.40 2.52
CA ALA A 25 16.80 38.56 3.49
C ALA A 25 15.83 37.89 4.49
N GLN A 26 14.80 38.61 4.96
CA GLN A 26 13.74 38.03 5.80
C GLN A 26 13.00 36.89 5.07
N LEU A 27 12.62 37.12 3.81
CA LEU A 27 12.00 36.08 2.99
C LEU A 27 12.92 34.87 2.81
N ALA A 28 14.22 35.09 2.54
CA ALA A 28 15.19 34.01 2.46
C ALA A 28 15.29 33.19 3.76
N THR A 29 15.23 33.86 4.92
CA THR A 29 15.21 33.16 6.23
C THR A 29 13.91 32.40 6.48
N GLU A 30 12.77 32.95 6.09
CA GLU A 30 11.47 32.28 6.21
C GLU A 30 11.42 31.00 5.35
N VAL A 31 11.90 31.09 4.12
CA VAL A 31 12.05 29.95 3.22
C VAL A 31 13.01 28.92 3.83
N ALA A 32 14.15 29.34 4.40
CA ALA A 32 15.09 28.44 5.05
C ALA A 32 14.50 27.74 6.31
N VAL A 33 13.69 28.45 7.10
CA VAL A 33 13.00 27.89 8.29
C VAL A 33 11.94 26.88 7.86
N SER A 34 11.14 27.19 6.84
CA SER A 34 10.16 26.24 6.26
C SER A 34 10.82 25.01 5.64
N ALA A 35 12.06 25.14 5.17
CA ALA A 35 12.87 24.03 4.64
C ALA A 35 13.42 23.07 5.71
N SER A 36 13.39 23.46 6.99
CA SER A 36 14.06 22.70 8.04
C SER A 36 13.28 21.42 8.40
N PRO A 37 13.88 20.23 8.26
CA PRO A 37 13.22 18.95 8.55
C PRO A 37 12.95 18.73 10.04
N PHE A 38 13.51 19.57 10.93
CA PHE A 38 13.35 19.49 12.39
C PHE A 38 12.30 20.46 12.94
N SER A 39 11.49 21.10 12.08
CA SER A 39 10.27 21.78 12.53
C SER A 39 9.20 20.73 12.91
N THR A 40 9.49 19.98 13.96
CA THR A 40 8.60 19.02 14.60
C THR A 40 7.89 19.76 15.73
N SER A 41 6.85 20.52 15.40
CA SER A 41 5.81 20.80 16.41
C SER A 41 4.80 19.65 16.35
N PRO A 42 4.60 18.92 17.46
CA PRO A 42 3.62 17.84 17.51
C PRO A 42 2.20 18.42 17.62
N ALA A 43 1.26 17.79 16.92
CA ALA A 43 -0.16 17.75 17.28
C ALA A 43 -0.91 19.09 17.48
N VAL A 44 -0.92 19.97 16.48
CA VAL A 44 -2.18 20.59 16.05
C VAL A 44 -2.07 20.78 14.54
N ALA A 45 -2.61 19.84 13.77
CA ALA A 45 -3.01 20.14 12.41
C ALA A 45 -4.21 21.09 12.52
N VAL A 46 -3.93 22.37 12.82
CA VAL A 46 -4.81 23.43 12.35
C VAL A 46 -4.64 23.36 10.84
N ASP A 47 -5.63 22.73 10.21
CA ASP A 47 -5.94 22.90 8.81
C ASP A 47 -5.99 24.41 8.52
N MET A 48 -4.83 24.95 8.15
CA MET A 48 -4.71 26.26 7.54
C MET A 48 -4.56 26.04 6.04
N SER A 49 -5.52 25.31 5.47
CA SER A 49 -6.03 25.57 4.11
C SER A 49 -6.93 26.81 4.06
N SER A 50 -6.81 27.72 5.03
CA SER A 50 -7.38 29.06 4.95
C SER A 50 -6.45 29.96 4.14
N GLY A 51 -6.71 29.99 2.83
CA GLY A 51 -6.36 31.04 1.87
C GLY A 51 -5.33 32.09 2.26
N THR A 52 -4.03 31.76 2.22
CA THR A 52 -2.99 32.76 1.97
C THR A 52 -2.72 32.88 0.47
N SER A 53 -3.79 33.14 -0.28
CA SER A 53 -3.68 33.79 -1.58
C SER A 53 -3.63 35.30 -1.34
N SER A 54 -2.53 35.83 -0.80
CA SER A 54 -2.14 37.25 -0.94
C SER A 54 -0.92 37.59 -0.07
N THR A 55 0.13 38.09 -0.71
CA THR A 55 1.19 38.96 -0.15
C THR A 55 2.52 38.32 0.30
N THR A 56 2.89 37.11 -0.15
CA THR A 56 4.34 36.83 -0.29
C THR A 56 4.74 37.25 -1.71
N PRO A 57 5.47 38.37 -1.88
CA PRO A 57 5.92 38.76 -3.21
C PRO A 57 6.81 37.66 -3.79
N ASP A 58 6.58 37.30 -5.06
CA ASP A 58 7.38 36.29 -5.74
C ASP A 58 8.87 36.64 -5.60
N PRO A 59 9.74 35.71 -5.13
CA PRO A 59 11.15 36.01 -4.90
C PRO A 59 11.84 36.51 -6.17
N ALA A 60 11.43 36.00 -7.34
CA ALA A 60 11.90 36.46 -8.64
C ALA A 60 11.53 37.92 -8.95
N SER A 61 10.34 38.37 -8.54
CA SER A 61 9.91 39.76 -8.73
C SER A 61 10.70 40.74 -7.87
N LEU A 62 10.98 40.36 -6.61
CA LEU A 62 11.83 41.13 -5.71
C LEU A 62 13.28 41.15 -6.16
N GLU A 63 13.81 40.02 -6.66
CA GLU A 63 15.16 39.99 -7.24
C GLU A 63 15.29 40.95 -8.41
N ALA A 64 14.31 40.99 -9.32
CA ALA A 64 14.30 41.92 -10.45
C ALA A 64 14.19 43.38 -10.00
N GLU A 65 13.36 43.67 -8.99
CA GLU A 65 13.22 45.01 -8.40
C GLU A 65 14.53 45.48 -7.73
N ILE A 66 15.21 44.59 -6.99
CA ILE A 66 16.50 44.90 -6.34
C ILE A 66 17.60 45.12 -7.38
N GLN A 67 17.64 44.33 -8.45
CA GLN A 67 18.58 44.55 -9.56
C GLN A 67 18.36 45.90 -10.25
N ALA A 68 17.10 46.29 -10.47
CA ALA A 68 16.78 47.60 -11.03
C ALA A 68 17.19 48.75 -10.09
N LEU A 69 16.99 48.59 -8.78
CA LEU A 69 17.42 49.58 -7.78
C LEU A 69 18.95 49.67 -7.65
N LEU A 70 19.68 48.56 -7.76
CA LEU A 70 21.14 48.54 -7.81
C LEU A 70 21.65 49.31 -9.03
N ALA A 71 21.06 49.09 -10.21
CA ALA A 71 21.39 49.82 -11.43
C ALA A 71 21.09 51.32 -11.28
N GLN A 72 19.94 51.68 -10.70
CA GLN A 72 19.59 53.09 -10.44
C GLN A 72 20.55 53.76 -9.44
N TYR A 73 21.00 53.05 -8.41
CA TYR A 73 21.99 53.55 -7.45
C TYR A 73 23.36 53.73 -8.10
N ALA A 74 23.79 52.79 -8.96
CA ALA A 74 25.01 52.88 -9.74
C ALA A 74 25.00 54.11 -10.68
N GLU A 75 23.88 54.34 -11.37
CA GLU A 75 23.69 55.50 -12.26
C GLU A 75 23.70 56.82 -11.48
N ALA A 76 22.96 56.90 -10.37
CA ALA A 76 22.94 58.10 -9.52
C ALA A 76 24.33 58.42 -8.92
N GLN A 77 25.11 57.39 -8.59
CA GLN A 77 26.49 57.52 -8.15
C GLN A 77 27.43 57.96 -9.28
N ALA A 78 27.25 57.44 -10.50
CA ALA A 78 28.00 57.86 -11.68
C ALA A 78 27.74 59.34 -11.98
N GLU A 79 26.48 59.77 -12.02
CA GLU A 79 26.08 61.18 -12.15
C GLU A 79 26.73 62.06 -11.06
N LEU A 80 26.71 61.61 -9.79
CA LEU A 80 27.36 62.32 -8.68
C LEU A 80 28.88 62.45 -8.90
N SER A 81 29.52 61.40 -9.41
CA SER A 81 30.95 61.43 -9.71
C SER A 81 31.31 62.32 -10.91
N THR A 82 30.44 62.38 -11.93
CA THR A 82 30.65 63.27 -13.08
C THR A 82 30.55 64.75 -12.71
N PHE A 83 29.65 65.09 -11.79
CA PHE A 83 29.53 66.44 -11.26
C PHE A 83 30.79 66.88 -10.50
N LEU A 84 31.51 65.94 -9.88
CA LEU A 84 32.76 66.23 -9.17
C LEU A 84 33.98 66.43 -10.08
N ASN A 85 33.87 65.98 -11.34
CA ASN A 85 34.91 66.11 -12.35
C ASN A 85 34.72 67.37 -13.21
N ASP A 86 33.78 68.25 -12.86
CA ASP A 86 33.58 69.54 -13.54
C ASP A 86 34.79 70.47 -13.28
N PRO A 87 35.52 70.90 -14.32
CA PRO A 87 36.73 71.73 -14.17
C PRO A 87 36.45 73.13 -13.59
N ALA A 88 35.18 73.56 -13.52
CA ALA A 88 34.82 74.89 -13.03
C ALA A 88 34.91 75.05 -11.49
N LEU A 89 34.84 73.96 -10.72
CA LEU A 89 34.96 74.01 -9.25
C LEU A 89 35.82 72.85 -8.73
N PRO A 90 36.94 73.11 -8.02
CA PRO A 90 37.74 72.04 -7.43
C PRO A 90 36.93 71.34 -6.32
N PRO A 91 36.92 70.00 -6.29
CA PRO A 91 36.12 69.23 -5.35
C PRO A 91 36.66 69.34 -3.92
N THR A 92 35.75 69.39 -2.94
CA THR A 92 36.14 69.39 -1.52
C THR A 92 36.55 67.98 -1.09
N GLN A 93 37.57 67.85 -0.22
CA GLN A 93 38.04 66.56 0.30
C GLN A 93 36.90 65.68 0.87
N THR A 94 35.91 66.30 1.51
CA THR A 94 34.72 65.62 2.04
C THR A 94 33.82 65.02 0.95
N GLN A 95 33.71 65.68 -0.20
CA GLN A 95 32.91 65.21 -1.34
C GLN A 95 33.57 64.00 -2.01
N LEU A 96 34.91 64.02 -2.15
CA LEU A 96 35.69 62.90 -2.64
C LEU A 96 35.55 61.66 -1.74
N HIS A 97 35.70 61.82 -0.43
CA HIS A 97 35.48 60.73 0.53
C HIS A 97 34.04 60.20 0.49
N THR A 98 33.05 61.06 0.29
CA THR A 98 31.64 60.64 0.20
C THR A 98 31.40 59.75 -1.03
N ILE A 99 31.95 60.10 -2.20
CA ILE A 99 31.85 59.28 -3.41
C ILE A 99 32.62 57.96 -3.26
N GLN A 100 33.82 58.00 -2.68
CA GLN A 100 34.61 56.81 -2.38
C GLN A 100 33.78 55.83 -1.53
N ARG A 101 33.13 56.33 -0.47
CA ARG A 101 32.25 55.54 0.39
C ARG A 101 31.05 54.97 -0.36
N HIS A 102 30.41 55.75 -1.24
CA HIS A 102 29.28 55.25 -2.03
C HIS A 102 29.70 54.12 -2.98
N ARG A 103 30.90 54.18 -3.55
CA ARG A 103 31.49 53.09 -4.37
C ARG A 103 31.72 51.81 -3.57
N GLU A 104 32.31 51.94 -2.38
CA GLU A 104 32.52 50.79 -1.48
C GLU A 104 31.18 50.17 -1.07
N LEU A 105 30.21 51.00 -0.74
CA LEU A 105 28.87 50.58 -0.35
C LEU A 105 28.14 49.85 -1.50
N LEU A 106 28.27 50.33 -2.74
CA LEU A 106 27.70 49.64 -3.91
C LEU A 106 28.22 48.19 -4.01
N ILE A 107 29.54 48.02 -3.92
CA ILE A 107 30.20 46.71 -4.02
C ILE A 107 29.73 45.78 -2.89
N GLU A 108 29.59 46.33 -1.67
CA GLU A 108 29.09 45.58 -0.51
C GLU A 108 27.64 45.11 -0.73
N LEU A 109 26.76 46.00 -1.18
CA LEU A 109 25.36 45.68 -1.46
C LEU A 109 25.20 44.63 -2.57
N GLU A 110 25.98 44.73 -3.66
CA GLU A 110 25.97 43.73 -4.73
C GLU A 110 26.43 42.35 -4.22
N ARG A 111 27.47 42.34 -3.39
CA ARG A 111 27.99 41.12 -2.77
C ARG A 111 26.95 40.48 -1.86
N ASP A 112 26.29 41.28 -1.02
CA ASP A 112 25.30 40.78 -0.06
C ASP A 112 24.00 40.34 -0.74
N PHE A 113 23.60 41.02 -1.82
CA PHE A 113 22.52 40.55 -2.69
C PHE A 113 22.85 39.18 -3.29
N PHE A 114 24.03 39.02 -3.88
CA PHE A 114 24.43 37.75 -4.50
C PHE A 114 24.54 36.61 -3.48
N ARG A 115 25.08 36.90 -2.28
CA ARG A 115 25.11 35.94 -1.16
C ARG A 115 23.72 35.49 -0.73
N THR A 116 22.79 36.43 -0.55
CA THR A 116 21.42 36.09 -0.15
C THR A 116 20.71 35.30 -1.25
N LYS A 117 20.90 35.67 -2.52
CA LYS A 117 20.36 34.95 -3.68
C LYS A 117 20.89 33.52 -3.79
N THR A 118 22.20 33.32 -3.71
CA THR A 118 22.79 31.98 -3.74
C THR A 118 22.32 31.12 -2.57
N HIS A 119 22.21 31.70 -1.37
CA HIS A 119 21.64 31.01 -0.21
C HIS A 119 20.19 30.55 -0.47
N LEU A 120 19.34 31.43 -1.00
CA LEU A 120 17.95 31.09 -1.34
C LEU A 120 17.91 29.97 -2.40
N GLN A 121 18.69 30.06 -3.46
CA GLN A 121 18.76 29.02 -4.49
C GLN A 121 19.18 27.66 -3.93
N HIS A 122 20.16 27.62 -3.03
CA HIS A 122 20.58 26.40 -2.36
C HIS A 122 19.48 25.81 -1.46
N THR A 123 18.77 26.65 -0.71
CA THR A 123 17.66 26.20 0.16
C THR A 123 16.49 25.65 -0.65
N VAL A 124 16.09 26.32 -1.73
CA VAL A 124 15.04 25.85 -2.64
C VAL A 124 15.45 24.55 -3.34
N SER A 125 16.68 24.46 -3.85
CA SER A 125 17.17 23.23 -4.49
C SER A 125 17.19 22.06 -3.49
N ARG A 126 17.59 22.31 -2.24
CA ARG A 126 17.55 21.31 -1.17
C ARG A 126 16.12 20.88 -0.86
N GLN A 127 15.16 21.80 -0.81
CA GLN A 127 13.74 21.46 -0.61
C GLN A 127 13.21 20.58 -1.74
N GLN A 128 13.55 20.89 -3.00
CA GLN A 128 13.12 20.10 -4.16
C GLN A 128 13.68 18.67 -4.10
N LEU A 129 14.96 18.52 -3.76
CA LEU A 129 15.59 17.21 -3.60
C LEU A 129 14.99 16.41 -2.43
N LEU A 130 14.77 17.04 -1.28
CA LEU A 130 14.17 16.38 -0.11
C LEU A 130 12.68 16.05 -0.32
N GLY A 131 11.96 16.88 -1.08
CA GLY A 131 10.57 16.62 -1.45
C GLY A 131 10.44 15.32 -2.24
N HIS A 132 11.29 15.11 -3.24
CA HIS A 132 11.33 13.88 -4.03
C HIS A 132 11.66 12.65 -3.16
N VAL A 133 12.70 12.74 -2.33
CA VAL A 133 13.10 11.62 -1.46
C VAL A 133 12.01 11.28 -0.45
N LYS A 134 11.31 12.28 0.11
CA LYS A 134 10.21 12.05 1.05
C LYS A 134 9.04 11.36 0.37
N GLU A 135 8.71 11.75 -0.87
CA GLU A 135 7.67 11.09 -1.66
C GLU A 135 8.04 9.63 -1.96
N ASP A 136 9.28 9.37 -2.40
CA ASP A 136 9.77 8.01 -2.65
C ASP A 136 9.73 7.14 -1.39
N ILE A 137 10.15 7.67 -0.23
CA ILE A 137 10.10 6.95 1.05
C ILE A 137 8.66 6.64 1.46
N ASN A 138 7.73 7.60 1.27
CA ASN A 138 6.33 7.39 1.58
C ASN A 138 5.71 6.34 0.66
N ALA A 139 6.00 6.38 -0.64
CA ALA A 139 5.56 5.39 -1.60
C ALA A 139 6.09 3.99 -1.25
N TYR A 140 7.40 3.87 -0.99
CA TYR A 140 8.03 2.62 -0.57
C TYR A 140 7.43 2.07 0.74
N ARG A 141 7.21 2.93 1.73
CA ARG A 141 6.58 2.54 3.00
C ARG A 141 5.13 2.08 2.81
N ALA A 142 4.36 2.76 1.95
CA ALA A 142 2.99 2.38 1.65
C ALA A 142 2.93 0.99 0.99
N GLU A 143 3.81 0.74 0.02
CA GLU A 143 3.95 -0.56 -0.64
C GLU A 143 4.35 -1.67 0.36
N HIS A 144 5.39 -1.44 1.17
CA HIS A 144 5.86 -2.43 2.15
C HIS A 144 4.84 -2.70 3.27
N THR A 145 4.06 -1.69 3.65
CA THR A 145 2.96 -1.88 4.62
C THR A 145 1.87 -2.78 4.02
N SER A 146 1.54 -2.58 2.74
CA SER A 146 0.59 -3.43 2.01
C SER A 146 1.09 -4.87 1.90
N GLU A 147 2.36 -5.09 1.55
CA GLU A 147 2.96 -6.43 1.50
C GLU A 147 2.98 -7.10 2.88
N THR A 148 3.35 -6.37 3.92
CA THR A 148 3.36 -6.89 5.31
C THR A 148 1.96 -7.31 5.74
N GLN A 149 0.93 -6.50 5.42
CA GLN A 149 -0.47 -6.86 5.68
C GLN A 149 -0.90 -8.10 4.87
N ALA A 150 -0.46 -8.22 3.61
CA ALA A 150 -0.73 -9.42 2.81
C ALA A 150 -0.12 -10.69 3.43
N TYR A 151 1.12 -10.62 3.93
CA TYR A 151 1.75 -11.75 4.62
C TYR A 151 1.04 -12.11 5.93
N LEU A 152 0.58 -11.12 6.70
CA LEU A 152 -0.20 -11.37 7.92
C LEU A 152 -1.54 -12.04 7.61
N ASN A 153 -2.25 -11.56 6.59
CA ASN A 153 -3.49 -12.17 6.12
C ASN A 153 -3.27 -13.61 5.64
N GLU A 154 -2.17 -13.90 4.95
CA GLU A 154 -1.84 -15.25 4.50
C GLU A 154 -1.55 -16.19 5.68
N ARG A 155 -0.88 -15.68 6.72
CA ARG A 155 -0.68 -16.43 7.96
C ARG A 155 -2.01 -16.79 8.62
N GLU A 156 -2.97 -15.86 8.70
CA GLU A 156 -4.30 -16.16 9.23
C GLU A 156 -5.06 -17.19 8.38
N ARG A 157 -4.83 -17.22 7.06
CA ARG A 157 -5.41 -18.24 6.17
C ARG A 157 -4.78 -19.60 6.42
N LEU A 158 -3.46 -19.67 6.59
CA LEU A 158 -2.75 -20.90 6.95
C LEU A 158 -3.23 -21.44 8.30
N ASP A 159 -3.34 -20.60 9.32
CA ASP A 159 -3.81 -21.01 10.66
C ASP A 159 -5.27 -21.52 10.63
N ARG A 160 -6.10 -21.00 9.72
CA ARG A 160 -7.46 -21.54 9.49
C ARG A 160 -7.43 -22.85 8.73
N SER A 161 -6.58 -22.97 7.71
CA SER A 161 -6.41 -24.22 6.96
C SER A 161 -5.89 -25.36 7.84
N GLN A 162 -4.99 -25.05 8.77
CA GLN A 162 -4.45 -26.03 9.71
C GLN A 162 -5.54 -26.54 10.64
N ARG A 163 -6.35 -25.64 11.23
CA ARG A 163 -7.50 -26.04 12.07
C ARG A 163 -8.51 -26.88 11.30
N MET A 164 -8.83 -26.50 10.07
CA MET A 164 -9.73 -27.29 9.22
C MET A 164 -9.14 -28.68 8.93
N MET A 165 -7.83 -28.79 8.69
CA MET A 165 -7.17 -30.07 8.49
C MET A 165 -7.26 -30.95 9.75
N ASP A 166 -7.05 -30.38 10.93
CA ASP A 166 -7.19 -31.09 12.21
C ASP A 166 -8.63 -31.59 12.41
N ASP A 167 -9.64 -30.76 12.14
CA ASP A 167 -11.06 -31.16 12.20
C ASP A 167 -11.37 -32.32 11.22
N THR A 168 -10.81 -32.28 10.02
CA THR A 168 -11.00 -33.36 9.04
C THR A 168 -10.29 -34.66 9.44
N LEU A 169 -9.14 -34.56 10.11
CA LEU A 169 -8.42 -35.71 10.66
C LEU A 169 -9.23 -36.34 11.80
N ASP A 170 -9.74 -35.53 12.72
CA ASP A 170 -10.59 -36.00 13.82
C ASP A 170 -11.87 -36.65 13.30
N GLN A 171 -12.50 -36.06 12.28
CA GLN A 171 -13.65 -36.67 11.62
C GLN A 171 -13.28 -38.01 10.96
N ALA A 172 -12.13 -38.09 10.28
CA ALA A 172 -11.66 -39.32 9.67
C ALA A 172 -11.42 -40.42 10.72
N PHE A 173 -10.80 -40.11 11.85
CA PHE A 173 -10.63 -41.06 12.96
C PHE A 173 -11.97 -41.51 13.54
N ALA A 174 -12.91 -40.57 13.76
CA ALA A 174 -14.26 -40.90 14.22
C ALA A 174 -14.99 -41.82 13.23
N THR A 175 -14.84 -41.61 11.92
CA THR A 175 -15.42 -42.50 10.91
C THR A 175 -14.77 -43.89 10.89
N GLN A 176 -13.45 -43.98 11.08
CA GLN A 176 -12.75 -45.26 11.17
C GLN A 176 -13.24 -46.08 12.36
N ASP A 177 -13.43 -45.44 13.52
CA ASP A 177 -13.94 -46.11 14.71
C ASP A 177 -15.41 -46.48 14.57
N ALA A 178 -16.23 -45.63 13.93
CA ALA A 178 -17.60 -45.97 13.57
C ALA A 178 -17.67 -47.20 12.64
N PHE A 179 -16.82 -47.29 11.61
CA PHE A 179 -16.75 -48.45 10.73
C PHE A 179 -16.29 -49.72 11.46
N ARG A 180 -15.34 -49.61 12.39
CA ARG A 180 -14.92 -50.75 13.24
C ARG A 180 -16.08 -51.22 14.12
N ALA A 181 -16.80 -50.31 14.76
CA ALA A 181 -17.97 -50.63 15.57
C ALA A 181 -19.10 -51.27 14.74
N GLN A 182 -19.37 -50.74 13.53
CA GLN A 182 -20.32 -51.34 12.58
C GLN A 182 -19.92 -52.76 12.17
N ARG A 183 -18.63 -53.02 11.93
CA ARG A 183 -18.13 -54.36 11.61
C ARG A 183 -18.40 -55.34 12.74
N ALA A 184 -18.18 -54.94 14.00
CA ALA A 184 -18.47 -55.77 15.16
C ALA A 184 -19.99 -56.05 15.28
N GLN A 185 -20.84 -55.06 15.04
CA GLN A 185 -22.30 -55.22 15.01
C GLN A 185 -22.77 -56.17 13.90
N LEU A 186 -22.18 -56.08 12.69
CA LEU A 186 -22.47 -57.00 11.59
C LEU A 186 -22.05 -58.42 11.95
N GLN A 187 -20.88 -58.62 12.57
CA GLN A 187 -20.46 -59.95 13.04
C GLN A 187 -21.42 -60.53 14.10
N GLN A 188 -21.88 -59.72 15.06
CA GLN A 188 -22.89 -60.15 16.04
C GLN A 188 -24.22 -60.49 15.37
N THR A 189 -24.63 -59.71 14.36
CA THR A 189 -25.86 -59.95 13.60
C THR A 189 -25.75 -61.25 12.80
N LEU A 190 -24.61 -61.47 12.13
CA LEU A 190 -24.32 -62.72 11.43
C LEU A 190 -24.34 -63.92 12.39
N GLN A 191 -23.75 -63.79 13.59
CA GLN A 191 -23.80 -64.83 14.63
C GLN A 191 -25.23 -65.13 15.09
N ARG A 192 -26.09 -64.10 15.25
CA ARG A 192 -27.50 -64.30 15.59
C ARG A 192 -28.27 -64.98 14.46
N ILE A 193 -28.01 -64.61 13.20
CA ILE A 193 -28.62 -65.24 12.03
C ILE A 193 -28.20 -66.71 11.93
N THR A 194 -26.91 -67.02 12.10
CA THR A 194 -26.43 -68.41 12.07
C THR A 194 -26.99 -69.21 13.24
N HIS A 195 -27.11 -68.61 14.43
CA HIS A 195 -27.74 -69.26 15.59
C HIS A 195 -29.24 -69.50 15.38
N ALA A 196 -29.98 -68.53 14.82
CA ALA A 196 -31.39 -68.69 14.49
C ALA A 196 -31.59 -69.77 13.42
N ALA A 197 -30.72 -69.84 12.41
CA ALA A 197 -30.74 -70.91 11.40
C ALA A 197 -30.48 -72.29 12.03
N ALA A 198 -29.60 -72.38 13.03
CA ALA A 198 -29.34 -73.62 13.77
C ALA A 198 -30.49 -74.02 14.71
N GLN A 199 -31.24 -73.05 15.26
CA GLN A 199 -32.43 -73.26 16.08
C GLN A 199 -33.72 -73.53 15.28
N ILE A 200 -33.65 -73.70 13.95
CA ILE A 200 -34.73 -74.30 13.15
C ILE A 200 -34.40 -75.79 12.91
N PRO A 201 -34.48 -76.68 13.93
CA PRO A 201 -34.34 -78.11 13.71
C PRO A 201 -35.60 -78.59 13.00
N GLY A 202 -35.54 -78.82 11.69
CA GLY A 202 -36.72 -79.32 10.99
C GLY A 202 -36.67 -79.29 9.48
N LEU A 203 -35.80 -78.50 8.85
CA LEU A 203 -35.74 -78.45 7.37
C LEU A 203 -35.34 -79.81 6.77
N ASN A 204 -34.40 -80.54 7.39
CA ASN A 204 -34.05 -81.90 6.96
C ASN A 204 -35.21 -82.90 7.17
N GLY A 205 -36.04 -82.73 8.20
CA GLY A 205 -37.23 -83.56 8.43
C GLY A 205 -38.36 -83.27 7.43
N ILE A 206 -38.59 -82.00 7.11
CA ILE A 206 -39.64 -81.59 6.17
C ILE A 206 -39.27 -81.97 4.73
N LEU A 207 -37.99 -81.86 4.35
CA LEU A 207 -37.48 -82.26 3.03
C LEU A 207 -37.56 -83.79 2.80
N THR A 208 -37.31 -84.59 3.85
CA THR A 208 -37.45 -86.05 3.78
C THR A 208 -38.91 -86.50 3.71
N LEU A 209 -39.83 -85.79 4.36
CA LEU A 209 -41.27 -86.06 4.25
C LEU A 209 -41.82 -85.74 2.84
N ILE A 210 -41.36 -84.64 2.23
CA ILE A 210 -41.74 -84.24 0.87
C ILE A 210 -41.25 -85.24 -0.19
N SER A 211 -40.00 -85.70 -0.08
CA SER A 211 -39.45 -86.68 -1.03
C SER A 211 -40.12 -88.06 -0.90
N ARG A 212 -40.55 -88.45 0.30
CA ARG A 212 -41.27 -89.72 0.54
C ARG A 212 -42.66 -89.73 -0.07
N ARG A 213 -43.38 -88.59 -0.10
CA ARG A 213 -44.71 -88.50 -0.73
C ARG A 213 -44.59 -88.58 -2.26
N ARG A 214 -43.66 -87.83 -2.84
CA ARG A 214 -43.43 -87.81 -4.30
C ARG A 214 -43.02 -89.17 -4.87
N ARG A 215 -42.22 -89.96 -4.14
CA ARG A 215 -41.87 -91.33 -4.54
C ARG A 215 -43.08 -92.27 -4.61
N ARG A 216 -44.06 -92.12 -3.71
CA ARG A 216 -45.27 -92.98 -3.73
C ARG A 216 -46.13 -92.69 -4.95
N ASP A 217 -46.34 -91.41 -5.27
CA ASP A 217 -47.16 -91.01 -6.42
C ASP A 217 -46.53 -91.48 -7.74
N THR A 218 -45.20 -91.39 -7.88
CA THR A 218 -44.49 -91.92 -9.05
C THR A 218 -44.62 -93.44 -9.19
N VAL A 219 -44.54 -94.18 -8.09
CA VAL A 219 -44.70 -95.65 -8.11
C VAL A 219 -46.13 -96.03 -8.53
N ILE A 220 -47.15 -95.35 -8.01
CA ILE A 220 -48.56 -95.62 -8.38
C ILE A 220 -48.78 -95.37 -9.87
N ILE A 221 -48.29 -94.24 -10.40
CA ILE A 221 -48.42 -93.89 -11.82
C ILE A 221 -47.67 -94.92 -12.70
N ALA A 222 -46.46 -95.31 -12.33
CA ALA A 222 -45.68 -96.29 -13.07
C ALA A 222 -46.36 -97.68 -13.12
N VAL A 223 -46.96 -98.12 -12.01
CA VAL A 223 -47.74 -99.37 -11.97
C VAL A 223 -48.98 -99.27 -12.84
N LEU A 224 -49.71 -98.15 -12.79
CA LEU A 224 -50.93 -97.97 -13.60
C LEU A 224 -50.62 -98.02 -15.10
N ILE A 225 -49.55 -97.34 -15.54
CA ILE A 225 -49.09 -97.36 -16.92
C ILE A 225 -48.65 -98.78 -17.31
N GLY A 226 -47.87 -99.45 -16.47
CA GLY A 226 -47.40 -100.82 -16.73
C GLY A 226 -48.53 -101.82 -16.90
N VAL A 227 -49.56 -101.76 -16.04
CA VAL A 227 -50.77 -102.60 -16.16
C VAL A 227 -51.54 -102.28 -17.44
N CYS A 228 -51.71 -100.99 -17.76
CA CYS A 228 -52.45 -100.57 -18.96
C CYS A 228 -51.75 -101.04 -20.25
N VAL A 229 -50.42 -100.92 -20.32
CA VAL A 229 -49.63 -101.44 -21.44
C VAL A 229 -49.71 -102.96 -21.52
N PHE A 230 -49.64 -103.67 -20.40
CA PHE A 230 -49.77 -105.14 -20.37
C PHE A 230 -51.15 -105.62 -20.87
N VAL A 231 -52.22 -104.95 -20.45
CA VAL A 231 -53.59 -105.25 -20.93
C VAL A 231 -53.71 -104.97 -22.43
N LEU A 232 -53.20 -103.84 -22.93
CA LEU A 232 -53.22 -103.54 -24.36
C LEU A 232 -52.45 -104.58 -25.18
N LEU A 233 -51.29 -105.01 -24.69
CA LEU A 233 -50.45 -106.00 -25.38
C LEU A 233 -51.10 -107.40 -25.39
N THR A 234 -51.73 -107.79 -24.28
CA THR A 234 -52.44 -109.09 -24.18
C THR A 234 -53.75 -109.12 -24.98
N VAL A 235 -54.46 -108.00 -25.13
CA VAL A 235 -55.66 -107.91 -25.98
C VAL A 235 -55.27 -107.83 -27.46
N GLY A 236 -54.26 -107.04 -27.82
CA GLY A 236 -53.82 -106.88 -29.22
C GLY A 236 -53.15 -108.11 -29.82
N THR A 237 -52.72 -109.08 -28.99
CA THR A 237 -52.16 -110.37 -29.46
C THR A 237 -53.22 -111.46 -29.66
N ARG A 238 -54.49 -111.20 -29.29
CA ARG A 238 -55.59 -112.18 -29.34
C ARG A 238 -56.71 -111.81 -30.33
N GLY A 239 -56.54 -110.73 -31.10
CA GLY A 239 -57.39 -110.35 -32.23
C GLY A 239 -56.62 -110.46 -33.54
#